data_AF-A0A2P6VTI3-F1
#
_entry.id   AF-A0A2P6VTI3-F1
#
_cell.length_a   1.000
_cell.length_b   1.000
_cell.length_c   1.000
_cell.angle_alpha   90.00
_cell.angle_beta   90.00
_cell.angle_gamma   90.00
#
_symmetry.space_group_name_H-M   'P 1'
#
loop_
_entity.id
_entity.type
_entity.pdbx_description
1 polymer ?
#
loop_
_entity_poly.entity_id
_entity_poly.type
_entity_poly.pdbx_seq_one_letter_code
_entity_poly.pdbx_strand_id
1 'polypeptide(L)'
;MTEEFCGSAGETGAASVGSDRSTEAEPVVWARAGAAGTRHAVNATSRTQLTRTGTNLPRRRPAKGFVPWPLGRSVVDLIAAIPPANTVIVAVVGVLILRAVHEIRRGNVDRHKQLMIAATALFSLFLALYLVRMFLHGPTSFAAQNPTAPGWASTFYYAFLGTHMVLAVATIVLIPFVYLRAMRSHWTEHRQLATKVAPMWLVSIVMGIAVYFLLFQVW
;
A
#
# COMPACT_ATOMS: atom_id res chain seq x y z
N MET A 1 -69.27 -14.04 15.71
CA MET A 1 -68.72 -14.26 17.05
C MET A 1 -67.94 -13.01 17.37
N THR A 2 -68.57 -12.16 18.18
CA THR A 2 -68.20 -10.80 18.59
C THR A 2 -67.26 -10.82 19.81
N GLU A 3 -66.86 -9.61 20.26
CA GLU A 3 -66.26 -9.24 21.55
C GLU A 3 -64.71 -9.32 21.62
N GLU A 4 -63.99 -8.18 21.68
CA GLU A 4 -63.66 -7.31 22.85
C GLU A 4 -62.47 -7.84 23.68
N PHE A 5 -61.33 -7.16 23.78
CA PHE A 5 -61.01 -5.93 24.53
C PHE A 5 -60.80 -6.15 26.04
N CYS A 6 -59.55 -5.91 26.48
CA CYS A 6 -59.11 -5.34 27.78
C CYS A 6 -59.29 -6.13 29.10
N GLY A 7 -58.34 -5.90 30.02
CA GLY A 7 -58.37 -6.33 31.42
C GLY A 7 -56.97 -6.53 31.99
N SER A 8 -56.25 -5.48 32.43
CA SER A 8 -56.40 -4.76 33.71
C SER A 8 -55.77 -5.48 34.91
N ALA A 9 -54.77 -4.79 35.48
CA ALA A 9 -54.46 -4.58 36.90
C ALA A 9 -54.28 -5.79 37.85
N GLY A 10 -53.23 -5.70 38.67
CA GLY A 10 -53.12 -6.50 39.89
C GLY A 10 -51.72 -6.52 40.49
N GLU A 11 -51.37 -5.46 41.23
CA GLU A 11 -50.28 -5.42 42.19
C GLU A 11 -50.35 -6.59 43.19
N THR A 12 -49.21 -7.05 43.72
CA THR A 12 -48.91 -7.08 45.17
C THR A 12 -47.59 -7.79 45.48
N GLY A 13 -46.73 -7.13 46.27
CA GLY A 13 -46.31 -7.67 47.57
C GLY A 13 -45.11 -8.61 47.68
N ALA A 14 -43.94 -7.99 47.91
CA ALA A 14 -43.10 -8.20 49.10
C ALA A 14 -42.10 -9.39 49.21
N ALA A 15 -40.89 -8.97 49.62
CA ALA A 15 -40.01 -9.53 50.67
C ALA A 15 -38.79 -10.39 50.27
N SER A 16 -37.60 -9.78 50.40
CA SER A 16 -36.51 -10.12 51.34
C SER A 16 -35.15 -9.67 50.74
N VAL A 17 -34.56 -8.59 51.26
CA VAL A 17 -33.60 -8.52 52.39
C VAL A 17 -32.25 -9.17 52.05
N GLY A 18 -31.24 -8.31 51.96
CA GLY A 18 -29.83 -8.68 51.81
C GLY A 18 -28.95 -7.44 51.61
N SER A 19 -28.98 -6.49 52.55
CA SER A 19 -27.98 -5.43 52.62
C SER A 19 -26.85 -5.91 53.55
N ASP A 20 -25.66 -6.11 53.00
CA ASP A 20 -24.46 -6.10 53.80
C ASP A 20 -23.58 -4.91 53.41
N ARG A 21 -22.97 -4.34 54.44
CA ARG A 21 -22.49 -2.97 54.53
C ARG A 21 -20.97 -3.03 54.67
N SER A 22 -20.34 -1.95 54.19
CA SER A 22 -19.07 -1.38 54.66
C SER A 22 -17.76 -2.13 54.44
N THR A 23 -16.88 -1.51 53.66
CA THR A 23 -15.45 -1.14 53.95
C THR A 23 -14.77 -0.89 52.59
N GLU A 24 -13.96 0.11 52.32
CA GLU A 24 -13.49 1.34 52.95
C GLU A 24 -12.90 2.15 51.78
N ALA A 25 -13.21 3.44 51.68
CA ALA A 25 -12.67 4.32 50.66
C ALA A 25 -11.41 5.01 51.21
N GLU A 26 -10.26 4.79 50.56
CA GLU A 26 -9.04 5.53 50.83
C GLU A 26 -8.98 6.85 50.05
N PRO A 27 -8.66 8.00 50.68
CA PRO A 27 -8.25 9.21 49.98
C PRO A 27 -6.73 9.36 49.95
N VAL A 28 -6.16 9.45 48.76
CA VAL A 28 -4.73 9.74 48.54
C VAL A 28 -4.44 11.21 48.92
N VAL A 29 -3.53 11.35 49.89
CA VAL A 29 -3.06 12.59 50.50
C VAL A 29 -2.15 13.38 49.54
N TRP A 30 -2.45 14.67 49.41
CA TRP A 30 -1.68 15.68 48.69
C TRP A 30 -0.48 16.17 49.51
N ALA A 31 0.59 16.52 48.79
CA ALA A 31 1.89 16.93 49.28
C ALA A 31 1.88 18.22 50.12
N ARG A 32 2.73 18.27 51.16
CA ARG A 32 3.20 19.52 51.77
C ARG A 32 4.68 19.46 52.15
N ALA A 33 5.31 20.61 52.00
CA ALA A 33 6.72 20.95 52.04
C ALA A 33 7.41 20.88 53.41
N GLY A 34 8.75 20.84 53.38
CA GLY A 34 9.68 21.23 54.44
C GLY A 34 11.12 21.00 53.95
N ALA A 35 11.87 21.98 53.44
CA ALA A 35 12.54 23.11 54.10
C ALA A 35 13.92 22.78 54.74
N ALA A 36 14.96 23.32 54.09
CA ALA A 36 16.12 24.05 54.64
C ALA A 36 17.31 23.35 55.34
N GLY A 37 18.51 23.84 54.98
CA GLY A 37 19.79 23.74 55.70
C GLY A 37 20.79 22.79 55.01
N THR A 38 22.04 23.11 54.68
CA THR A 38 22.94 24.20 55.14
C THR A 38 24.14 24.29 54.17
N ARG A 39 24.75 25.47 54.09
CA ARG A 39 25.89 25.82 53.23
C ARG A 39 27.22 25.43 53.88
N HIS A 40 28.22 25.01 53.10
CA HIS A 40 29.67 25.30 53.25
C HIS A 40 30.34 24.86 51.93
N ALA A 41 30.76 25.75 51.03
CA ALA A 41 31.94 26.62 51.04
C ALA A 41 33.25 25.92 50.61
N VAL A 42 33.94 26.60 49.68
CA VAL A 42 35.39 26.62 49.40
C VAL A 42 36.02 25.47 48.58
N ASN A 43 36.37 25.71 47.31
CA ASN A 43 37.72 26.14 46.89
C ASN A 43 37.90 26.17 45.37
N ALA A 44 38.57 27.22 44.91
CA ALA A 44 39.02 27.42 43.55
C ALA A 44 40.34 26.68 43.28
N THR A 45 40.67 26.53 41.98
CA THR A 45 42.04 26.44 41.41
C THR A 45 42.60 25.05 41.09
N SER A 46 42.40 24.61 39.85
CA SER A 46 43.39 23.84 39.05
C SER A 46 42.85 23.70 37.62
N ARG A 47 43.22 24.61 36.70
CA ARG A 47 44.38 24.49 35.81
C ARG A 47 44.26 23.29 34.85
N THR A 48 43.76 23.61 33.65
CA THR A 48 44.19 23.10 32.34
C THR A 48 44.50 21.59 32.23
N GLN A 49 43.49 20.79 31.90
CA GLN A 49 43.69 19.57 31.11
C GLN A 49 42.89 19.69 29.81
N LEU A 50 43.57 20.19 28.77
CA LEU A 50 43.25 19.96 27.37
C LEU A 50 43.49 18.47 27.07
N THR A 51 42.58 17.61 27.52
CA THR A 51 42.48 16.26 26.97
C THR A 51 41.75 16.38 25.64
N ARG A 52 42.52 16.19 24.59
CA ARG A 52 42.09 15.93 23.22
C ARG A 52 41.16 14.71 23.23
N THR A 53 39.89 14.94 23.55
CA THR A 53 38.84 13.94 23.40
C THR A 53 38.59 13.81 21.91
N GLY A 54 39.32 12.89 21.29
CA GLY A 54 39.11 12.49 19.92
C GLY A 54 37.62 12.22 19.73
N THR A 55 37.01 12.99 18.84
CA THR A 55 35.64 12.79 18.38
C THR A 55 35.57 11.44 17.69
N ASN A 56 35.39 10.38 18.46
CA ASN A 56 34.94 9.08 17.99
C ASN A 56 33.46 9.23 17.64
N LEU A 57 33.18 9.99 16.58
CA LEU A 57 31.90 9.89 15.91
C LEU A 57 31.82 8.46 15.39
N PRO A 58 30.78 7.68 15.74
CA PRO A 58 30.57 6.40 15.11
C PRO A 58 30.43 6.68 13.62
N ARG A 59 31.43 6.26 12.84
CA ARG A 59 31.43 6.32 11.39
C ARG A 59 30.22 5.51 10.94
N ARG A 60 29.07 6.17 10.71
CA ARG A 60 27.85 5.55 10.22
C ARG A 60 28.22 4.83 8.94
N ARG A 61 28.42 3.52 9.03
CA ARG A 61 28.54 2.66 7.86
C ARG A 61 27.19 2.79 7.16
N PRO A 62 27.13 3.17 5.87
CA PRO A 62 25.87 3.06 5.15
C PRO A 62 25.43 1.61 5.27
N ALA A 63 24.19 1.40 5.73
CA ALA A 63 23.60 0.08 5.81
C ALA A 63 23.62 -0.51 4.40
N LYS A 64 24.64 -1.32 4.12
CA LYS A 64 24.73 -2.09 2.90
C LYS A 64 23.63 -3.13 3.01
N GLY A 65 22.53 -2.90 2.30
CA GLY A 65 21.59 -3.96 1.96
C GLY A 65 22.40 -5.15 1.46
N PHE A 66 22.15 -6.31 2.05
CA PHE A 66 22.80 -7.55 1.68
C PHE A 66 22.34 -7.94 0.26
N VAL A 67 23.12 -7.55 -0.75
CA VAL A 67 22.96 -8.02 -2.12
C VAL A 67 23.97 -9.15 -2.32
N PRO A 68 23.54 -10.40 -2.50
CA PRO A 68 24.46 -11.49 -2.76
C PRO A 68 24.97 -11.39 -4.21
N TRP A 69 26.29 -11.59 -4.39
CA TRP A 69 27.03 -11.86 -5.64
C TRP A 69 27.65 -10.65 -6.43
N PRO A 70 28.71 -10.87 -7.25
CA PRO A 70 29.54 -9.90 -7.98
C PRO A 70 28.84 -9.43 -9.28
N LEU A 71 27.73 -8.73 -9.15
CA LEU A 71 27.15 -7.98 -10.25
C LEU A 71 27.92 -6.68 -10.43
N GLY A 72 28.45 -6.45 -11.64
CA GLY A 72 29.00 -5.15 -12.00
C GLY A 72 27.97 -4.03 -11.76
N ARG A 73 28.44 -2.81 -11.43
CA ARG A 73 27.58 -1.63 -11.17
C ARG A 73 26.50 -1.42 -12.24
N SER A 74 26.80 -1.76 -13.49
CA SER A 74 25.87 -1.69 -14.63
C SER A 74 24.58 -2.49 -14.43
N VAL A 75 24.62 -3.63 -13.75
CA VAL A 75 23.41 -4.43 -13.49
C VAL A 75 22.59 -3.82 -12.36
N VAL A 76 23.24 -3.19 -11.37
CA VAL A 76 22.55 -2.49 -10.27
C VAL A 76 21.80 -1.27 -10.81
N ASP A 77 22.45 -0.49 -11.69
CA ASP A 77 21.83 0.67 -12.35
C ASP A 77 20.66 0.24 -13.25
N LEU A 78 20.80 -0.88 -13.96
CA LEU A 78 19.72 -1.44 -14.78
C LEU A 78 18.51 -1.83 -13.92
N ILE A 79 18.72 -2.48 -12.78
CA ILE A 79 17.63 -2.91 -11.88
C ILE A 79 16.93 -1.68 -11.27
N ALA A 80 17.68 -0.63 -10.92
CA ALA A 80 17.13 0.63 -10.44
C ALA A 80 16.29 1.35 -11.50
N ALA A 81 16.59 1.16 -12.78
CA ALA A 81 15.81 1.72 -13.90
C ALA A 81 14.52 0.95 -14.23
N ILE A 82 14.29 -0.24 -13.65
CA ILE A 82 13.11 -1.08 -13.95
C ILE A 82 11.79 -0.37 -13.59
N PRO A 83 11.60 0.21 -12.38
CA PRO A 83 10.33 0.84 -12.02
C PRO A 83 9.88 1.95 -12.98
N PRO A 84 10.70 2.97 -13.34
CA PRO A 84 10.27 3.99 -14.28
C PRO A 84 10.04 3.43 -15.69
N ALA A 85 10.88 2.48 -16.16
CA ALA A 85 10.70 1.83 -17.44
C ALA A 85 9.36 1.08 -17.51
N ASN A 86 9.01 0.34 -16.46
CA ASN A 86 7.75 -0.38 -16.34
C ASN A 86 6.54 0.57 -16.39
N THR A 87 6.62 1.72 -15.72
CA THR A 87 5.54 2.73 -15.75
C THR A 87 5.35 3.27 -17.17
N VAL A 88 6.44 3.55 -17.89
CA VAL A 88 6.37 4.01 -19.30
C VAL A 88 5.75 2.93 -20.20
N ILE A 89 6.17 1.67 -20.06
CA ILE A 89 5.61 0.55 -20.84
C ILE A 89 4.10 0.44 -20.60
N VAL A 90 3.66 0.48 -19.34
CA VAL A 90 2.24 0.39 -18.97
C VAL A 90 1.44 1.59 -19.49
N ALA A 91 2.01 2.79 -19.47
CA ALA A 91 1.37 3.97 -20.07
C ALA A 91 1.20 3.81 -21.60
N VAL A 92 2.22 3.31 -22.29
CA VAL A 92 2.14 3.01 -23.73
C VAL A 92 1.09 1.94 -24.01
N VAL A 93 1.01 0.88 -23.20
CA VAL A 93 -0.04 -0.14 -23.30
C VAL A 93 -1.43 0.49 -23.19
N GLY A 94 -1.64 1.39 -22.22
CA GLY A 94 -2.91 2.14 -22.08
C GLY A 94 -3.29 2.91 -23.34
N VAL A 95 -2.34 3.63 -23.94
CA VAL A 95 -2.55 4.37 -25.20
C VAL A 95 -2.89 3.43 -26.36
N LEU A 96 -2.20 2.29 -26.46
CA LEU A 96 -2.48 1.29 -27.51
C LEU A 96 -3.88 0.72 -27.38
N ILE A 97 -4.35 0.42 -26.17
CA ILE A 97 -5.72 -0.07 -25.93
C ILE A 97 -6.74 0.99 -26.33
N LEU A 98 -6.55 2.25 -25.94
CA LEU A 98 -7.44 3.34 -26.32
C LEU A 98 -7.52 3.49 -27.85
N ARG A 99 -6.37 3.43 -28.54
CA ARG A 99 -6.34 3.41 -30.01
C ARG A 99 -7.01 2.17 -30.60
N ALA A 100 -6.81 0.99 -30.02
CA ALA A 100 -7.43 -0.25 -30.48
C ALA A 100 -8.97 -0.21 -30.37
N VAL A 101 -9.49 0.37 -29.29
CA VAL A 101 -10.93 0.61 -29.08
C VAL A 101 -11.47 1.65 -30.06
N HIS A 102 -10.68 2.67 -30.39
CA HIS A 102 -11.05 3.65 -31.41
C HIS A 102 -11.13 3.05 -32.81
N GLU A 103 -10.14 2.24 -33.20
CA GLU A 103 -10.11 1.60 -34.52
C GLU A 103 -11.25 0.58 -34.71
N ILE A 104 -11.60 -0.20 -33.68
CA ILE A 104 -12.74 -1.13 -33.79
C ILE A 104 -14.08 -0.40 -33.90
N ARG A 105 -14.24 0.78 -33.28
CA ARG A 105 -15.42 1.63 -33.45
C ARG A 105 -15.53 2.19 -34.87
N ARG A 106 -14.41 2.32 -35.58
CA ARG A 106 -14.36 2.69 -37.00
C ARG A 106 -14.55 1.52 -37.96
N GLY A 107 -14.68 0.28 -37.45
CA GLY A 107 -14.79 -0.93 -38.25
C GLY A 107 -13.45 -1.50 -38.73
N ASN A 108 -12.31 -0.92 -38.33
CA ASN A 108 -10.98 -1.35 -38.75
C ASN A 108 -10.48 -2.54 -37.91
N VAL A 109 -11.00 -3.74 -38.22
CA VAL A 109 -10.70 -4.96 -37.47
C VAL A 109 -9.22 -5.35 -37.52
N ASP A 110 -8.56 -5.17 -38.66
CA ASP A 110 -7.15 -5.57 -38.80
C ASP A 110 -6.20 -4.71 -37.97
N ARG A 111 -6.43 -3.39 -37.94
CA ARG A 111 -5.69 -2.48 -37.06
C ARG A 111 -5.98 -2.76 -35.58
N HIS A 112 -7.23 -3.04 -35.24
CA HIS A 112 -7.59 -3.45 -33.88
C HIS A 112 -6.77 -4.68 -33.44
N LYS A 113 -6.71 -5.73 -34.28
CA LYS A 113 -5.92 -6.94 -34.00
C LYS A 113 -4.43 -6.63 -33.80
N GLN A 114 -3.82 -5.87 -34.71
CA GLN A 114 -2.40 -5.50 -34.61
C GLN A 114 -2.10 -4.73 -33.32
N LEU A 115 -2.93 -3.75 -32.97
CA LEU A 115 -2.78 -2.96 -31.75
C LEU A 115 -2.96 -3.81 -30.49
N MET A 116 -3.93 -4.73 -30.48
CA MET A 116 -4.15 -5.64 -29.36
C MET A 116 -2.98 -6.59 -29.16
N ILE A 117 -2.41 -7.15 -30.23
CA ILE A 117 -1.21 -8.01 -30.15
C ILE A 117 -0.03 -7.22 -29.59
N ALA A 118 0.21 -6.00 -30.09
CA ALA A 118 1.28 -5.14 -29.59
C ALA A 118 1.09 -4.78 -28.11
N ALA A 119 -0.13 -4.43 -27.70
CA ALA A 119 -0.47 -4.11 -26.31
C ALA A 119 -0.25 -5.32 -25.38
N THR A 120 -0.69 -6.51 -25.78
CA THR A 120 -0.48 -7.73 -25.00
C THR A 120 1.00 -8.09 -24.91
N ALA A 121 1.77 -7.98 -26.00
CA ALA A 121 3.21 -8.24 -25.99
C ALA A 121 3.98 -7.29 -25.05
N LEU A 122 3.67 -5.99 -25.10
CA LEU A 122 4.26 -5.00 -24.19
C LEU A 122 3.84 -5.24 -22.73
N PHE A 123 2.60 -5.65 -22.49
CA PHE A 123 2.13 -6.00 -21.15
C PHE A 123 2.84 -7.24 -20.60
N SER A 124 3.06 -8.27 -21.42
CA SER A 124 3.87 -9.44 -21.05
C SER A 124 5.31 -9.05 -20.72
N LEU A 125 5.90 -8.12 -21.47
CA LEU A 125 7.23 -7.60 -21.17
C LEU A 125 7.25 -6.86 -19.82
N PHE A 126 6.28 -5.99 -19.56
CA PHE A 126 6.11 -5.32 -18.26
C PHE A 126 6.04 -6.34 -17.12
N LEU A 127 5.23 -7.39 -17.28
CA LEU A 127 5.06 -8.41 -16.25
C LEU A 127 6.36 -9.16 -15.99
N ALA A 128 7.10 -9.55 -17.03
CA ALA A 128 8.39 -10.20 -16.89
C ALA A 128 9.40 -9.31 -16.12
N LEU A 129 9.53 -8.03 -16.51
CA LEU A 129 10.41 -7.08 -15.83
C LEU A 129 10.00 -6.85 -14.37
N TYR A 130 8.70 -6.75 -14.11
CA TYR A 130 8.17 -6.61 -12.75
C TYR A 130 8.49 -7.83 -11.88
N LEU A 131 8.28 -9.03 -12.39
CA LEU A 131 8.57 -10.27 -11.66
C LEU A 131 10.06 -10.42 -11.39
N VAL A 132 10.93 -10.12 -12.37
CA VAL A 132 12.39 -10.13 -12.17
C VAL A 132 12.79 -9.20 -11.03
N ARG A 133 12.28 -7.96 -11.02
CA ARG A 133 12.50 -7.03 -9.90
C ARG A 133 11.98 -7.59 -8.58
N MET A 134 10.77 -8.15 -8.56
CA MET A 134 10.12 -8.71 -7.38
C MET A 134 10.94 -9.86 -6.77
N PHE A 135 11.49 -10.75 -7.60
CA PHE A 135 12.36 -11.83 -7.13
C PHE A 135 13.70 -11.33 -6.59
N LEU A 136 14.26 -10.27 -7.17
CA LEU A 136 15.58 -9.75 -6.77
C LEU A 136 15.54 -8.85 -5.52
N HIS A 137 14.54 -7.97 -5.40
CA HIS A 137 14.49 -6.93 -4.36
C HIS A 137 13.35 -7.13 -3.35
N GLY A 138 12.46 -8.10 -3.60
CA GLY A 138 11.28 -8.30 -2.78
C GLY A 138 10.28 -7.15 -2.88
N PRO A 139 9.20 -7.19 -2.06
CA PRO A 139 8.22 -6.13 -1.99
C PRO A 139 8.86 -4.85 -1.44
N THR A 140 8.64 -3.72 -2.12
CA THR A 140 9.07 -2.41 -1.62
C THR A 140 8.19 -1.95 -0.47
N SER A 141 8.82 -1.71 0.69
CA SER A 141 8.13 -1.19 1.87
C SER A 141 7.91 0.32 1.75
N PHE A 142 6.65 0.74 1.84
CA PHE A 142 6.27 2.16 1.77
C PHE A 142 6.95 2.99 2.86
N ALA A 143 6.99 2.46 4.09
CA ALA A 143 7.57 3.15 5.25
C ALA A 143 9.08 3.37 5.16
N ALA A 144 9.81 2.49 4.44
CA ALA A 144 11.26 2.66 4.28
C ALA A 144 11.61 3.71 3.21
N GLN A 145 10.74 3.86 2.20
CA GLN A 145 10.96 4.83 1.11
C GLN A 145 10.46 6.23 1.48
N ASN A 146 9.40 6.31 2.28
CA ASN A 146 8.74 7.57 2.64
C ASN A 146 8.70 7.77 4.16
N PRO A 147 9.85 8.02 4.82
CA PRO A 147 9.93 8.18 6.27
C PRO A 147 9.19 9.43 6.79
N THR A 148 8.93 10.41 5.93
CA THR A 148 8.24 11.66 6.25
C THR A 148 6.73 11.61 5.98
N ALA A 149 6.21 10.50 5.44
CA ALA A 149 4.81 10.40 5.05
C ALA A 149 3.88 10.38 6.28
N PRO A 150 2.67 10.98 6.17
CA PRO A 150 1.65 10.89 7.22
C PRO A 150 1.27 9.43 7.52
N GLY A 151 0.97 9.11 8.79
CA GLY A 151 0.64 7.75 9.21
C GLY A 151 -0.57 7.11 8.48
N TRP A 152 -1.46 7.91 7.89
CA TRP A 152 -2.58 7.42 7.09
C TRP A 152 -2.20 7.08 5.64
N ALA A 153 -1.09 7.63 5.12
CA ALA A 153 -0.69 7.48 3.73
C ALA A 153 -0.28 6.04 3.39
N SER A 154 0.34 5.32 4.33
CA SER A 154 0.68 3.90 4.14
C SER A 154 -0.57 3.03 4.00
N THR A 155 -1.60 3.27 4.81
CA THR A 155 -2.86 2.54 4.74
C THR A 155 -3.55 2.76 3.40
N PHE A 156 -3.61 4.02 2.95
CA PHE A 156 -4.15 4.37 1.63
C PHE A 156 -3.36 3.70 0.49
N TYR A 157 -2.02 3.76 0.54
CA TYR A 157 -1.16 3.10 -0.44
C TYR A 157 -1.40 1.60 -0.52
N TYR A 158 -1.41 0.89 0.61
CA TYR A 158 -1.61 -0.56 0.61
C TYR A 158 -3.02 -0.98 0.21
N ALA A 159 -4.04 -0.19 0.56
CA ALA A 159 -5.41 -0.42 0.08
C ALA A 159 -5.46 -0.30 -1.46
N PHE A 160 -4.89 0.78 -2.01
CA PHE A 160 -4.86 1.03 -3.45
C PHE A 160 -4.03 -0.01 -4.21
N LEU A 161 -2.87 -0.38 -3.67
CA LEU A 161 -2.02 -1.45 -4.20
C LEU A 161 -2.73 -2.80 -4.18
N GLY A 162 -3.42 -3.12 -3.08
CA GLY A 162 -4.21 -4.34 -2.95
C GLY A 162 -5.32 -4.42 -4.00
N THR A 163 -6.10 -3.35 -4.17
CA THR A 163 -7.14 -3.28 -5.21
C THR A 163 -6.54 -3.44 -6.61
N HIS A 164 -5.42 -2.75 -6.90
CA HIS A 164 -4.71 -2.92 -8.17
C HIS A 164 -4.27 -4.36 -8.40
N MET A 165 -3.71 -5.05 -7.40
CA MET A 165 -3.27 -6.44 -7.51
C MET A 165 -4.44 -7.39 -7.83
N VAL A 166 -5.59 -7.24 -7.17
CA VAL A 166 -6.78 -8.06 -7.47
C VAL A 166 -7.24 -7.85 -8.92
N LEU A 167 -7.31 -6.59 -9.37
CA LEU A 167 -7.67 -6.29 -10.76
C LEU A 167 -6.63 -6.82 -11.75
N ALA A 168 -5.34 -6.74 -11.43
CA ALA A 168 -4.27 -7.26 -12.27
C ALA A 168 -4.37 -8.78 -12.44
N VAL A 169 -4.55 -9.53 -11.34
CA VAL A 169 -4.73 -10.99 -11.37
C VAL A 169 -5.98 -11.37 -12.18
N ALA A 170 -7.11 -10.71 -11.93
CA ALA A 170 -8.34 -10.95 -12.69
C ALA A 170 -8.12 -10.72 -14.21
N THR A 171 -7.41 -9.65 -14.55
CA THR A 171 -7.12 -9.30 -15.95
C THR A 171 -6.18 -10.29 -16.62
N ILE A 172 -5.14 -10.76 -15.93
CA ILE A 172 -4.19 -11.76 -16.42
C ILE A 172 -4.90 -13.07 -16.77
N VAL A 173 -5.91 -13.47 -15.98
CA VAL A 173 -6.71 -14.66 -16.26
C VAL A 173 -7.67 -14.41 -17.43
N LEU A 174 -8.33 -13.26 -17.47
CA LEU A 174 -9.40 -12.98 -18.44
C LEU A 174 -8.91 -12.65 -19.86
N ILE A 175 -7.77 -11.96 -20.02
CA ILE A 175 -7.24 -11.56 -21.34
C ILE A 175 -7.00 -12.78 -22.25
N PRO A 176 -6.32 -13.85 -21.80
CA PRO A 176 -6.15 -15.07 -22.61
C PRO A 176 -7.48 -15.68 -23.05
N PHE A 177 -8.51 -15.68 -22.20
CA PHE A 177 -9.85 -16.16 -22.57
C PHE A 177 -10.47 -15.34 -23.70
N VAL A 178 -10.35 -14.01 -23.64
CA VAL A 178 -10.82 -13.10 -24.72
C VAL A 178 -10.06 -13.37 -26.02
N TYR A 179 -8.75 -13.62 -25.95
CA TYR A 179 -7.91 -13.91 -27.10
C TYR A 179 -8.25 -15.28 -27.72
N LEU A 180 -8.43 -16.32 -26.89
CA LEU A 180 -8.85 -17.65 -27.33
C LEU A 180 -10.21 -17.60 -28.04
N ARG A 181 -11.14 -16.76 -27.58
CA ARG A 181 -12.45 -16.59 -28.24
C ARG A 181 -12.32 -15.90 -29.60
N ALA A 182 -11.40 -14.95 -29.73
CA ALA A 182 -11.06 -14.33 -31.01
C ALA A 182 -10.41 -15.33 -31.99
N MET A 183 -9.50 -16.19 -31.51
CA MET A 183 -8.84 -17.20 -32.35
C MET A 183 -9.81 -18.26 -32.89
N ARG A 184 -10.84 -18.60 -32.12
CA ARG A 184 -11.88 -19.55 -32.56
C ARG A 184 -12.97 -18.88 -33.42
N SER A 185 -12.82 -17.60 -33.80
CA SER A 185 -13.81 -16.83 -34.58
C SER A 185 -15.19 -16.68 -33.91
N HIS A 186 -15.24 -16.75 -32.58
CA HIS A 186 -16.45 -16.56 -31.79
C HIS A 186 -16.66 -15.07 -31.47
N TRP A 187 -17.05 -14.30 -32.48
CA TRP A 187 -17.05 -12.83 -32.41
C TRP A 187 -18.07 -12.25 -31.44
N THR A 188 -19.23 -12.90 -31.27
CA THR A 188 -20.30 -12.43 -30.38
C THR A 188 -19.86 -12.49 -28.94
N GLU A 189 -19.33 -13.62 -28.49
CA GLU A 189 -18.88 -13.77 -27.11
C GLU A 189 -17.54 -13.04 -26.89
N HIS A 190 -16.66 -12.98 -27.89
CA HIS A 190 -15.49 -12.11 -27.83
C HIS A 190 -15.90 -10.66 -27.52
N ARG A 191 -16.90 -10.12 -28.24
CA ARG A 191 -17.40 -8.76 -28.01
C ARG A 191 -18.00 -8.61 -26.61
N GLN A 192 -18.79 -9.58 -26.15
CA GLN A 192 -19.40 -9.53 -24.82
C GLN A 192 -18.35 -9.51 -23.70
N LEU A 193 -17.33 -10.38 -23.78
CA LEU A 193 -16.25 -10.41 -22.80
C LEU A 193 -15.36 -9.17 -22.93
N ALA A 194 -14.93 -8.81 -24.14
CA ALA A 194 -14.05 -7.68 -24.38
C ALA A 194 -14.65 -6.36 -23.86
N THR A 195 -15.98 -6.18 -23.96
CA THR A 195 -16.67 -4.99 -23.44
C THR A 195 -16.55 -4.86 -21.92
N LYS A 196 -16.44 -5.97 -21.19
CA LYS A 196 -16.26 -6.00 -19.72
C LYS A 196 -14.78 -5.97 -19.33
N VAL A 197 -13.93 -6.69 -20.05
CA VAL A 197 -12.50 -6.84 -19.74
C VAL A 197 -11.71 -5.59 -20.12
N ALA A 198 -12.03 -4.92 -21.23
CA ALA A 198 -11.33 -3.70 -21.66
C ALA A 198 -11.35 -2.57 -20.60
N PRO A 199 -12.51 -2.17 -20.02
CA PRO A 199 -12.52 -1.14 -18.98
C PRO A 199 -11.82 -1.61 -17.70
N MET A 200 -11.96 -2.88 -17.30
CA MET A 200 -11.24 -3.44 -16.14
C MET A 200 -9.72 -3.34 -16.33
N TRP A 201 -9.24 -3.65 -17.54
CA TRP A 201 -7.83 -3.56 -17.87
C TRP A 201 -7.33 -2.11 -17.84
N LEU A 202 -8.08 -1.17 -18.41
CA LEU A 202 -7.75 0.26 -18.37
C LEU A 202 -7.73 0.81 -16.94
N VAL A 203 -8.71 0.46 -16.11
CA VAL A 203 -8.74 0.85 -14.68
C VAL A 203 -7.51 0.30 -13.96
N SER A 204 -7.13 -0.95 -14.23
CA SER A 204 -5.92 -1.55 -13.66
C SER A 204 -4.65 -0.79 -14.06
N ILE A 205 -4.51 -0.40 -15.33
CA ILE A 205 -3.38 0.40 -15.85
C ILE A 205 -3.31 1.76 -15.16
N VAL A 206 -4.43 2.48 -15.08
CA VAL A 206 -4.48 3.80 -14.44
C VAL A 206 -4.11 3.69 -12.96
N MET A 207 -4.63 2.68 -12.25
CA MET A 207 -4.25 2.45 -10.86
C MET A 207 -2.77 2.11 -10.71
N GLY A 208 -2.20 1.29 -11.59
CA GLY A 208 -0.77 0.95 -11.55
C GLY A 208 0.13 2.17 -11.70
N ILE A 209 -0.23 3.08 -12.61
CA ILE A 209 0.45 4.38 -12.77
C ILE A 209 0.28 5.22 -11.49
N ALA A 210 -0.92 5.30 -10.93
CA ALA A 210 -1.17 6.06 -9.70
C ALA A 210 -0.36 5.52 -8.50
N VAL A 211 -0.20 4.20 -8.36
CA VAL A 211 0.67 3.58 -7.34
C VAL A 211 2.12 4.02 -7.51
N TYR A 212 2.63 4.08 -8.74
CA TYR A 212 3.98 4.58 -9.00
C TYR A 212 4.14 6.04 -8.56
N PHE A 213 3.18 6.91 -8.90
CA PHE A 213 3.21 8.32 -8.48
C PHE A 213 3.15 8.46 -6.96
N LEU A 214 2.26 7.73 -6.29
CA LEU A 214 2.13 7.72 -4.82
C LEU A 214 3.42 7.27 -4.13
N LEU A 215 4.19 6.37 -4.76
CA LEU A 215 5.42 5.83 -4.18
C LEU A 215 6.65 6.73 -4.43
N PHE A 216 6.75 7.37 -5.60
CA PHE A 216 7.98 8.04 -6.05
C PHE A 216 7.91 9.56 -6.22
N GLN A 217 6.72 10.16 -6.26
CA GLN A 217 6.56 11.58 -6.63
C GLN A 217 5.79 12.41 -5.60
N VAL A 218 4.97 11.79 -4.76
CA VAL A 218 4.11 12.52 -3.81
C VAL A 218 4.77 12.75 -2.45
N TRP A 219 5.63 11.83 -1.99
CA TRP A 219 6.22 11.84 -0.66
C TRP A 219 7.74 11.73 -0.68
#